data_AF-A0A2E0QB42-F1
#
_entry.id   AF-A0A2E0QB42-F1
#
_cell.length_a   1.000
_cell.length_b   1.000
_cell.length_c   1.000
_cell.angle_alpha   90.00
_cell.angle_beta   90.00
_cell.angle_gamma   90.00
#
_symmetry.space_group_name_H-M   'P 1'
#
loop_
_entity.id
_entity.type
_entity.pdbx_description
1 polymer ?
#
loop_
_entity_poly.entity_id
_entity_poly.type
_entity_poly.pdbx_seq_one_letter_code
_entity_poly.pdbx_strand_id
1 'polypeptide(L)'
;MTVYDNNQFSLNDKGEIFWQALANNPMPGVMVAKLTKGETLLKPAVTLLEPSEEGQEKIAEWLESHIEEKLKPLMQLHDDNLEEAPKQIATALYEAMGVVPRAELEDVISKLEEQGRAQLRFKKIRLGPILAFMPELNKPAPIKLRTILWGVWHGQSLPITIPSDGVVSQVITDKDIDKDLYQAIGYPVYGPRAVRIDMLDRVVVDLYDSSKDWKFQAKHQYCEWLGCTIDDLYLVLEAMGHERIQSEVPVEEGASAQLDWFNLRRGKMSGEAKEKKVFVKKDKPKAAAKLKSKKPSKPSKPKGPVTHSFTVKGDQKDQSSSPFAVLESLKKK
;
A
#
# COMPACT_ATOMS: atom_id res chain seq x y z
N MET A 1 -41.11 -0.10 17.59
CA MET A 1 -40.06 -1.08 17.93
C MET A 1 -39.44 -1.50 16.61
N THR A 2 -38.33 -0.86 16.22
CA THR A 2 -37.68 -1.12 14.93
C THR A 2 -36.90 -2.41 15.08
N VAL A 3 -37.33 -3.47 14.39
CA VAL A 3 -36.54 -4.71 14.30
C VAL A 3 -35.37 -4.40 13.40
N TYR A 4 -34.17 -4.31 13.97
CA TYR A 4 -32.94 -4.17 13.19
C TYR A 4 -32.55 -5.54 12.65
N ASP A 5 -32.41 -5.64 11.33
CA ASP A 5 -31.84 -6.80 10.65
C ASP A 5 -30.37 -6.50 10.29
N ASN A 6 -29.49 -7.51 10.37
CA ASN A 6 -28.06 -7.35 10.11
C ASN A 6 -27.77 -6.85 8.69
N ASN A 7 -28.66 -7.14 7.73
CA ASN A 7 -28.54 -6.69 6.34
C ASN A 7 -28.86 -5.20 6.14
N GLN A 8 -29.30 -4.50 7.18
CA GLN A 8 -29.66 -3.08 7.12
C GLN A 8 -28.52 -2.15 7.54
N PHE A 9 -27.43 -2.69 8.10
CA PHE A 9 -26.29 -1.90 8.53
C PHE A 9 -25.16 -1.91 7.50
N SER A 10 -24.45 -0.80 7.40
CA SER A 10 -23.27 -0.66 6.55
C SER A 10 -22.21 0.21 7.23
N LEU A 11 -20.93 -0.07 6.95
CA LEU A 11 -19.77 0.66 7.43
C LEU A 11 -19.11 1.38 6.26
N ASN A 12 -18.85 2.69 6.40
CA ASN A 12 -18.08 3.44 5.42
C ASN A 12 -16.58 3.50 5.76
N ASP A 13 -15.80 4.09 4.87
CA ASP A 13 -14.35 4.33 5.02
C ASP A 13 -13.97 5.32 6.13
N LYS A 14 -14.94 6.10 6.64
CA LYS A 14 -14.78 7.03 7.76
C LYS A 14 -15.00 6.38 9.13
N GLY A 15 -15.33 5.09 9.17
CA GLY A 15 -15.67 4.41 10.41
C GLY A 15 -17.05 4.77 10.95
N GLU A 16 -17.96 5.24 10.09
CA GLU A 16 -19.35 5.59 10.43
C GLU A 16 -20.28 4.45 10.01
N ILE A 17 -21.22 4.11 10.90
CA ILE A 17 -22.21 3.05 10.72
C ILE A 17 -23.53 3.68 10.31
N PHE A 18 -24.09 3.20 9.21
CA PHE A 18 -25.36 3.63 8.66
C PHE A 18 -26.38 2.52 8.74
N TRP A 19 -27.62 2.87 9.07
CA TRP A 19 -28.77 1.98 9.04
C TRP A 19 -29.74 2.35 7.90
N GLN A 20 -30.29 1.35 7.23
CA GLN A 20 -31.30 1.51 6.19
C GLN A 20 -32.59 0.78 6.56
N ALA A 21 -33.74 1.45 6.42
CA ALA A 21 -35.04 0.83 6.67
C ALA A 21 -35.37 -0.32 5.68
N LEU A 22 -34.89 -0.22 4.44
CA LEU A 22 -35.05 -1.25 3.41
C LEU A 22 -33.67 -1.75 3.00
N ALA A 23 -33.44 -3.06 3.08
CA ALA A 23 -32.14 -3.68 2.78
C ALA A 23 -31.64 -3.43 1.34
N ASN A 24 -32.54 -3.12 0.40
CA ASN A 24 -32.21 -2.92 -1.03
C ASN A 24 -32.29 -1.44 -1.47
N ASN A 25 -32.20 -0.48 -0.54
CA ASN A 25 -32.32 0.94 -0.87
C ASN A 25 -30.99 1.50 -1.43
N PRO A 26 -30.98 2.12 -2.62
CA PRO A 26 -29.77 2.73 -3.18
C PRO A 26 -29.33 4.03 -2.48
N MET A 27 -30.17 4.64 -1.63
CA MET A 27 -29.80 5.86 -0.90
C MET A 27 -28.89 5.55 0.30
N PRO A 28 -27.90 6.41 0.61
CA PRO A 28 -27.12 6.26 1.83
C PRO A 28 -28.08 6.23 3.03
N GLY A 29 -27.88 5.27 3.93
CA GLY A 29 -28.71 5.12 5.13
C GLY A 29 -28.62 6.32 6.05
N VAL A 30 -29.27 6.22 7.21
CA VAL A 30 -29.12 7.22 8.28
C VAL A 30 -27.93 6.82 9.14
N MET A 31 -27.03 7.75 9.41
CA MET A 31 -25.91 7.51 10.32
C MET A 31 -26.47 7.25 11.72
N VAL A 32 -26.06 6.14 12.33
CA VAL A 32 -26.55 5.72 13.66
C VAL A 32 -25.43 5.64 14.69
N ALA A 33 -24.20 5.35 14.27
CA ALA A 33 -23.08 5.22 15.18
C ALA A 33 -21.74 5.50 14.51
N LYS A 34 -20.69 5.63 15.32
CA LYS A 34 -19.30 5.76 14.89
C LYS A 34 -18.42 4.79 15.65
N LEU A 35 -17.42 4.25 14.95
CA LEU A 35 -16.38 3.43 15.55
C LEU A 35 -15.44 4.28 16.42
N THR A 36 -15.09 3.71 17.56
CA THR A 36 -14.19 4.27 18.56
C THR A 36 -13.24 3.19 19.05
N LYS A 37 -12.14 3.60 19.70
CA LYS A 37 -11.14 2.67 20.20
C LYS A 37 -11.78 1.74 21.25
N GLY A 38 -11.71 0.43 20.99
CA GLY A 38 -12.24 -0.60 21.89
C GLY A 38 -11.14 -1.29 22.71
N GLU A 39 -11.42 -2.52 23.13
CA GLU A 39 -10.54 -3.31 24.01
C GLU A 39 -9.28 -3.80 23.28
N THR A 40 -9.46 -4.26 22.05
CA THR A 40 -8.37 -4.75 21.19
C THR A 40 -8.52 -4.20 19.79
N LEU A 41 -7.46 -4.34 18.98
CA LEU A 41 -7.45 -3.83 17.60
C LEU A 41 -8.60 -4.42 16.76
N LEU A 42 -8.93 -5.70 16.97
CA LEU A 42 -10.00 -6.40 16.25
C LEU A 42 -11.36 -6.35 16.97
N LYS A 43 -11.43 -5.69 18.14
CA LYS A 43 -12.67 -5.47 18.91
C LYS A 43 -12.87 -3.97 19.17
N PRO A 44 -13.23 -3.18 18.15
CA PRO A 44 -13.52 -1.76 18.30
C PRO A 44 -14.79 -1.52 19.14
N ALA A 45 -14.87 -0.36 19.78
CA ALA A 45 -16.08 0.08 20.48
C ALA A 45 -16.98 0.90 19.54
N VAL A 46 -18.26 0.95 19.85
CA VAL A 46 -19.26 1.72 19.09
C VAL A 46 -19.78 2.86 19.95
N THR A 47 -19.89 4.06 19.37
CA THR A 47 -20.58 5.19 20.00
C THR A 47 -21.80 5.56 19.16
N LEU A 48 -22.98 5.42 19.74
CA LEU A 48 -24.25 5.84 19.13
C LEU A 48 -24.39 7.36 19.07
N LEU A 49 -25.11 7.84 18.07
CA LEU A 49 -25.53 9.25 17.99
C LEU A 49 -26.70 9.56 18.91
N GLU A 50 -27.64 8.63 19.04
CA GLU A 50 -28.77 8.71 19.94
C GLU A 50 -28.66 7.59 20.99
N PRO A 51 -28.65 7.90 22.30
CA PRO A 51 -28.47 6.89 23.35
C PRO A 51 -29.59 5.84 23.31
N SER A 52 -29.21 4.56 23.18
CA SER A 52 -30.12 3.42 23.23
C SER A 52 -29.35 2.17 23.62
N GLU A 53 -29.73 1.52 24.74
CA GLU A 53 -29.09 0.28 25.17
C GLU A 53 -29.32 -0.85 24.15
N GLU A 54 -30.57 -1.02 23.69
CA GLU A 54 -30.92 -2.03 22.67
C GLU A 54 -30.21 -1.76 21.33
N GLY A 55 -30.07 -0.49 20.94
CA GLY A 55 -29.35 -0.12 19.72
C GLY A 55 -27.85 -0.39 19.82
N GLN A 56 -27.27 -0.19 21.00
CA GLN A 56 -25.85 -0.39 21.24
C GLN A 56 -25.48 -1.87 21.12
N GLU A 57 -26.27 -2.74 21.77
CA GLU A 57 -26.08 -4.20 21.72
C GLU A 57 -26.19 -4.72 20.28
N LYS A 58 -27.25 -4.34 19.56
CA LYS A 58 -27.48 -4.78 18.17
C LYS A 58 -26.40 -4.33 17.19
N ILE A 59 -25.92 -3.09 17.30
CA ILE A 59 -24.84 -2.62 16.42
C ILE A 59 -23.52 -3.30 16.78
N ALA A 60 -23.27 -3.58 18.06
CA ALA A 60 -22.09 -4.33 18.49
C ALA A 60 -22.10 -5.77 17.95
N GLU A 61 -23.22 -6.49 18.07
CA GLU A 61 -23.42 -7.83 17.51
C GLU A 61 -23.24 -7.85 15.99
N TRP A 62 -23.83 -6.87 15.30
CA TRP A 62 -23.65 -6.73 13.86
C TRP A 62 -22.19 -6.49 13.49
N LEU A 63 -21.51 -5.60 14.22
CA LEU A 63 -20.12 -5.26 13.95
C LEU A 63 -19.19 -6.45 14.16
N GLU A 64 -19.41 -7.23 15.23
CA GLU A 64 -18.67 -8.46 15.47
C GLU A 64 -18.88 -9.46 14.31
N SER A 65 -20.13 -9.67 13.89
CA SER A 65 -20.46 -10.51 12.74
C SER A 65 -19.83 -10.01 11.44
N HIS A 66 -19.81 -8.69 11.23
CA HIS A 66 -19.21 -8.06 10.05
C HIS A 66 -17.70 -8.25 10.02
N ILE A 67 -17.02 -8.07 11.16
CA ILE A 67 -15.59 -8.31 11.31
C ILE A 67 -15.28 -9.79 11.08
N GLU A 68 -16.06 -10.70 11.66
CA GLU A 68 -15.86 -12.14 11.49
C GLU A 68 -16.05 -12.57 10.03
N GLU A 69 -17.03 -12.03 9.31
CA GLU A 69 -17.26 -12.36 7.90
C GLU A 69 -16.09 -11.87 7.02
N LYS A 70 -15.65 -10.62 7.19
CA LYS A 70 -14.62 -10.01 6.33
C LYS A 70 -13.20 -10.44 6.70
N LEU A 71 -12.93 -10.66 7.98
CA LEU A 71 -11.62 -11.07 8.51
C LEU A 71 -11.63 -12.53 9.00
N LYS A 72 -12.53 -13.36 8.46
CA LYS A 72 -12.65 -14.79 8.77
C LYS A 72 -11.31 -15.53 8.88
N PRO A 73 -10.33 -15.33 7.97
CA PRO A 73 -9.03 -16.01 8.10
C PRO A 73 -8.29 -15.67 9.39
N LEU A 74 -8.35 -14.40 9.84
CA LEU A 74 -7.74 -13.97 11.11
C LEU A 74 -8.49 -14.56 12.31
N MET A 75 -9.82 -14.53 12.30
CA MET A 75 -10.62 -15.04 13.41
C MET A 75 -10.41 -16.55 13.62
N GLN A 76 -10.14 -17.29 12.55
CA GLN A 76 -9.84 -18.73 12.59
C GLN A 76 -8.44 -19.07 13.11
N LEU A 77 -7.59 -18.09 13.44
CA LEU A 77 -6.27 -18.32 14.03
C LEU A 77 -6.33 -18.70 15.51
N HIS A 78 -7.41 -18.32 16.20
CA HIS A 78 -7.72 -18.81 17.56
C HIS A 78 -8.25 -20.23 17.48
N ASP A 79 -7.36 -21.19 17.27
CA ASP A 79 -7.69 -22.61 17.25
C ASP A 79 -6.90 -23.33 18.34
N ASP A 80 -7.63 -23.96 19.26
CA ASP A 80 -7.05 -24.67 20.40
C ASP A 80 -6.34 -25.98 20.00
N ASN A 81 -6.51 -26.45 18.76
CA ASN A 81 -5.87 -27.67 18.27
C ASN A 81 -4.49 -27.44 17.65
N LEU A 82 -3.99 -26.20 17.62
CA LEU A 82 -2.65 -25.90 17.12
C LEU A 82 -1.58 -26.36 18.12
N GLU A 83 -0.50 -26.95 17.61
CA GLU A 83 0.70 -27.18 18.39
C GLU A 83 1.33 -25.84 18.84
N GLU A 84 2.23 -25.90 19.82
CA GLU A 84 2.81 -24.71 20.44
C GLU A 84 3.44 -23.74 19.43
N ALA A 85 4.32 -24.23 18.53
CA ALA A 85 5.00 -23.38 17.55
C ALA A 85 4.05 -22.78 16.49
N PRO A 86 3.15 -23.55 15.82
CA PRO A 86 2.11 -22.99 14.96
C PRO A 86 1.20 -21.99 15.67
N LYS A 87 0.83 -22.26 16.94
CA LYS A 87 -0.01 -21.37 17.75
C LYS A 87 0.67 -20.03 18.02
N GLN A 88 1.97 -20.03 18.31
CA GLN A 88 2.77 -18.80 18.47
C GLN A 88 2.78 -17.97 17.16
N ILE A 89 2.99 -18.61 16.01
CA ILE A 89 2.95 -17.93 14.70
C ILE A 89 1.54 -17.38 14.41
N ALA A 90 0.50 -18.16 14.67
CA ALA A 90 -0.89 -17.75 14.49
C ALA A 90 -1.25 -16.55 15.39
N THR A 91 -0.79 -16.55 16.63
CA THR A 91 -1.00 -15.44 17.58
C THR A 91 -0.30 -14.17 17.11
N ALA A 92 0.97 -14.26 16.70
CA ALA A 92 1.71 -13.11 16.16
C ALA A 92 1.04 -12.54 14.89
N LEU A 93 0.55 -13.40 14.00
CA LEU A 93 -0.21 -12.96 12.82
C LEU A 93 -1.54 -12.30 13.20
N TYR A 94 -2.25 -12.83 14.19
CA TYR A 94 -3.51 -12.24 14.66
C TYR A 94 -3.29 -10.80 15.19
N GLU A 95 -2.26 -10.61 16.02
CA GLU A 95 -1.91 -9.31 16.60
C GLU A 95 -1.45 -8.30 15.53
N ALA A 96 -0.69 -8.76 14.54
CA ALA A 96 -0.17 -7.92 13.45
C ALA A 96 -1.13 -7.79 12.24
N MET A 97 -2.42 -8.12 12.41
CA MET A 97 -3.44 -8.04 11.34
C MET A 97 -3.13 -8.87 10.09
N GLY A 98 -2.35 -9.94 10.25
CA GLY A 98 -2.12 -10.96 9.24
C GLY A 98 -0.82 -10.82 8.46
N VAL A 99 0.08 -9.93 8.86
CA VAL A 99 1.41 -9.77 8.23
C VAL A 99 2.48 -9.56 9.30
N VAL A 100 3.47 -10.45 9.35
CA VAL A 100 4.58 -10.38 10.32
C VAL A 100 5.91 -10.54 9.58
N PRO A 101 6.96 -9.78 9.92
CA PRO A 101 8.31 -10.03 9.42
C PRO A 101 8.80 -11.42 9.82
N ARG A 102 9.22 -12.22 8.83
CA ARG A 102 9.69 -13.60 9.07
C ARG A 102 10.83 -13.62 10.10
N ALA A 103 11.67 -12.58 10.10
CA ALA A 103 12.78 -12.45 11.03
C ALA A 103 12.35 -12.47 12.51
N GLU A 104 11.14 -12.02 12.84
CA GLU A 104 10.60 -12.07 14.20
C GLU A 104 10.11 -13.47 14.59
N LEU A 105 9.82 -14.31 13.59
CA LEU A 105 9.32 -15.67 13.76
C LEU A 105 10.43 -16.73 13.62
N GLU A 106 11.67 -16.35 13.33
CA GLU A 106 12.73 -17.28 12.95
C GLU A 106 12.98 -18.36 14.03
N ASP A 107 13.00 -17.95 15.31
CA ASP A 107 13.17 -18.86 16.45
C ASP A 107 12.02 -19.86 16.56
N VAL A 108 10.78 -19.44 16.25
CA VAL A 108 9.59 -20.30 16.28
C VAL A 108 9.54 -21.21 15.06
N ILE A 109 9.88 -20.68 13.88
CA ILE A 109 9.94 -21.41 12.61
C ILE A 109 10.98 -22.54 12.69
N SER A 110 12.10 -22.32 13.38
CA SER A 110 13.14 -23.33 13.59
C SER A 110 12.65 -24.56 14.36
N LYS A 111 11.62 -24.38 15.21
CA LYS A 111 11.01 -25.43 16.05
C LYS A 111 9.84 -26.14 15.37
N LEU A 112 9.45 -25.72 14.16
CA LEU A 112 8.33 -26.34 13.45
C LEU A 112 8.69 -27.76 13.00
N GLU A 113 7.82 -28.71 13.33
CA GLU A 113 7.84 -30.08 12.82
C GLU A 113 6.93 -30.23 11.59
N GLU A 114 6.85 -31.44 11.01
CA GLU A 114 6.04 -31.70 9.81
C GLU A 114 4.55 -31.45 10.06
N GLN A 115 4.04 -31.91 11.21
CA GLN A 115 2.66 -31.72 11.62
C GLN A 115 2.32 -30.24 11.81
N GLY A 116 3.13 -29.49 12.56
CA GLY A 116 2.95 -28.05 12.70
C GLY A 116 2.99 -27.28 11.36
N ARG A 117 3.87 -27.68 10.42
CA ARG A 117 3.85 -27.10 9.06
C ARG A 117 2.56 -27.44 8.30
N ALA A 118 2.01 -28.65 8.48
CA ALA A 118 0.73 -29.02 7.89
C ALA A 118 -0.43 -28.20 8.46
N GLN A 119 -0.43 -27.94 9.76
CA GLN A 119 -1.42 -27.07 10.42
C GLN A 119 -1.39 -25.65 9.85
N LEU A 120 -0.21 -25.05 9.69
CA LEU A 120 -0.08 -23.70 9.09
C LEU A 120 -0.57 -23.66 7.64
N ARG A 121 -0.26 -24.70 6.84
CA ARG A 121 -0.78 -24.81 5.45
C ARG A 121 -2.31 -24.92 5.42
N PHE A 122 -2.91 -25.68 6.34
CA PHE A 122 -4.36 -25.80 6.44
C PHE A 122 -5.03 -24.46 6.78
N LYS A 123 -4.40 -23.67 7.66
CA LYS A 123 -4.81 -22.29 7.97
C LYS A 123 -4.47 -21.28 6.87
N LYS A 124 -3.91 -21.72 5.73
CA LYS A 124 -3.52 -20.88 4.59
C LYS A 124 -2.52 -19.78 4.96
N ILE A 125 -1.69 -20.03 5.97
CA ILE A 125 -0.58 -19.16 6.33
C ILE A 125 0.58 -19.45 5.38
N ARG A 126 1.11 -18.39 4.77
CA ARG A 126 2.28 -18.45 3.90
C ARG A 126 3.50 -17.95 4.67
N LEU A 127 4.48 -18.84 4.84
CA LEU A 127 5.80 -18.49 5.40
C LEU A 127 6.75 -18.11 4.27
N GLY A 128 6.62 -16.88 3.78
CA GLY A 128 7.47 -16.33 2.73
C GLY A 128 8.92 -16.13 3.20
N PRO A 129 9.88 -15.84 2.28
CA PRO A 129 11.29 -15.67 2.64
C PRO A 129 11.54 -14.44 3.55
N ILE A 130 10.73 -13.39 3.40
CA ILE A 130 10.87 -12.13 4.16
C ILE A 130 9.70 -11.89 5.11
N LEU A 131 8.48 -12.26 4.70
CA LEU A 131 7.25 -12.00 5.46
C LEU A 131 6.43 -13.29 5.62
N ALA A 132 5.82 -13.46 6.78
CA ALA A 132 4.74 -14.42 6.98
C ALA A 132 3.39 -13.69 6.82
N PHE A 133 2.46 -14.25 6.06
CA PHE A 133 1.17 -13.59 5.80
C PHE A 133 0.06 -14.55 5.37
N MET A 134 -1.17 -14.04 5.33
CA MET A 134 -2.35 -14.76 4.84
C MET A 134 -2.83 -14.19 3.50
N PRO A 135 -2.70 -14.92 2.37
CA PRO A 135 -3.06 -14.41 1.04
C PRO A 135 -4.52 -13.98 0.90
N GLU A 136 -5.44 -14.59 1.65
CA GLU A 136 -6.87 -14.27 1.58
C GLU A 136 -7.21 -12.86 2.06
N LEU A 137 -6.34 -12.25 2.88
CA LEU A 137 -6.51 -10.89 3.39
C LEU A 137 -6.09 -9.82 2.37
N ASN A 138 -5.48 -10.19 1.24
CA ASN A 138 -5.09 -9.23 0.18
C ASN A 138 -6.26 -8.79 -0.70
N LYS A 139 -7.49 -9.24 -0.39
CA LYS A 139 -8.71 -8.80 -1.06
C LYS A 139 -9.10 -7.38 -0.62
N PRO A 140 -9.77 -6.58 -1.48
CA PRO A 140 -10.13 -5.19 -1.15
C PRO A 140 -10.95 -5.02 0.13
N ALA A 141 -11.94 -5.89 0.37
CA ALA A 141 -12.81 -5.77 1.55
C ALA A 141 -12.05 -5.94 2.89
N PRO A 142 -11.25 -7.02 3.09
CA PRO A 142 -10.36 -7.12 4.25
C PRO A 142 -9.38 -5.94 4.37
N ILE A 143 -8.78 -5.47 3.27
CA ILE A 143 -7.84 -4.33 3.30
C ILE A 143 -8.52 -3.07 3.87
N LYS A 144 -9.71 -2.72 3.35
CA LYS A 144 -10.47 -1.54 3.81
C LYS A 144 -10.84 -1.65 5.28
N LEU A 145 -11.36 -2.80 5.71
CA LEU A 145 -11.73 -2.99 7.12
C LEU A 145 -10.50 -2.93 8.03
N ARG A 146 -9.39 -3.59 7.67
CA ARG A 146 -8.14 -3.51 8.45
C ARG A 146 -7.63 -2.07 8.56
N THR A 147 -7.73 -1.29 7.49
CA THR A 147 -7.36 0.14 7.49
C THR A 147 -8.19 0.93 8.50
N ILE A 148 -9.53 0.74 8.51
CA ILE A 148 -10.43 1.42 9.44
C ILE A 148 -10.10 1.03 10.89
N LEU A 149 -10.00 -0.27 11.18
CA LEU A 149 -9.73 -0.77 12.53
C LEU A 149 -8.37 -0.29 13.06
N TRP A 150 -7.33 -0.37 12.22
CA TRP A 150 -6.00 0.11 12.55
C TRP A 150 -6.01 1.62 12.83
N GLY A 151 -6.71 2.40 11.99
CA GLY A 151 -6.85 3.85 12.16
C GLY A 151 -7.57 4.24 13.45
N VAL A 152 -8.68 3.56 13.76
CA VAL A 152 -9.42 3.76 15.02
C VAL A 152 -8.55 3.42 16.24
N TRP A 153 -7.79 2.34 16.19
CA TRP A 153 -6.93 1.90 17.29
C TRP A 153 -5.78 2.89 17.60
N HIS A 154 -5.18 3.44 16.54
CA HIS A 154 -4.07 4.39 16.62
C HIS A 154 -4.52 5.86 16.69
N GLY A 155 -5.82 6.13 16.64
CA GLY A 155 -6.37 7.49 16.70
C GLY A 155 -6.08 8.33 15.45
N GLN A 156 -5.87 7.70 14.29
CA GLN A 156 -5.69 8.40 13.02
C GLN A 156 -7.02 8.93 12.47
N SER A 157 -6.96 10.02 11.71
CA SER A 157 -8.13 10.57 11.03
C SER A 157 -8.53 9.67 9.86
N LEU A 158 -9.80 9.25 9.84
CA LEU A 158 -10.38 8.52 8.71
C LEU A 158 -11.03 9.49 7.71
N PRO A 159 -11.05 9.16 6.40
CA PRO A 159 -10.47 7.96 5.79
C PRO A 159 -8.95 8.07 5.62
N ILE A 160 -8.23 6.98 5.84
CA ILE A 160 -6.78 6.93 5.59
C ILE A 160 -6.55 6.60 4.11
N THR A 161 -5.59 7.30 3.50
CA THR A 161 -5.21 7.04 2.10
C THR A 161 -4.44 5.72 2.02
N ILE A 162 -4.92 4.81 1.18
CA ILE A 162 -4.33 3.49 0.92
C ILE A 162 -4.25 3.24 -0.60
N PRO A 163 -3.47 2.23 -1.05
CA PRO A 163 -3.43 1.85 -2.45
C PRO A 163 -4.82 1.50 -3.00
N SER A 164 -5.09 1.90 -4.25
CA SER A 164 -6.36 1.61 -4.92
C SER A 164 -6.61 0.10 -5.06
N ASP A 165 -7.88 -0.29 -5.07
CA ASP A 165 -8.30 -1.69 -5.15
C ASP A 165 -7.64 -2.41 -6.35
N GLY A 166 -7.00 -3.55 -6.07
CA GLY A 166 -6.39 -4.41 -7.09
C GLY A 166 -5.02 -3.96 -7.59
N VAL A 167 -4.54 -2.77 -7.22
CA VAL A 167 -3.22 -2.28 -7.61
C VAL A 167 -2.12 -3.17 -7.01
N VAL A 168 -1.12 -3.48 -7.83
CA VAL A 168 0.02 -4.33 -7.43
C VAL A 168 1.03 -3.56 -6.59
N SER A 169 1.34 -2.33 -6.99
CA SER A 169 2.16 -1.44 -6.18
C SER A 169 1.86 0.02 -6.48
N GLN A 170 2.15 0.88 -5.51
CA GLN A 170 1.94 2.32 -5.60
C GLN A 170 3.21 3.05 -5.20
N VAL A 171 3.50 4.16 -5.89
CA VAL A 171 4.59 5.06 -5.51
C VAL A 171 4.18 5.82 -4.25
N ILE A 172 5.07 5.83 -3.27
CA ILE A 172 4.93 6.62 -2.06
C ILE A 172 5.60 7.97 -2.27
N THR A 173 4.78 9.03 -2.29
CA THR A 173 5.25 10.41 -2.44
C THR A 173 5.47 11.08 -1.09
N ASP A 174 4.77 10.64 -0.05
CA ASP A 174 4.82 11.22 1.28
C ASP A 174 5.95 10.58 2.12
N LYS A 175 6.72 11.42 2.82
CA LYS A 175 7.80 10.93 3.69
C LYS A 175 7.27 10.47 5.04
N ASP A 176 6.12 10.96 5.46
CA ASP A 176 5.53 10.69 6.78
C ASP A 176 4.55 9.51 6.73
N ILE A 177 4.74 8.60 5.79
CA ILE A 177 3.89 7.42 5.66
C ILE A 177 4.06 6.49 6.87
N ASP A 178 2.93 5.99 7.36
CA ASP A 178 2.92 4.99 8.40
C ASP A 178 3.21 3.60 7.82
N LYS A 179 4.46 3.16 7.96
CA LYS A 179 4.91 1.86 7.43
C LYS A 179 4.23 0.69 8.13
N ASP A 180 3.84 0.84 9.38
CA ASP A 180 3.22 -0.22 10.18
C ASP A 180 1.78 -0.44 9.71
N LEU A 181 1.04 0.64 9.41
CA LEU A 181 -0.26 0.55 8.74
C LEU A 181 -0.13 -0.18 7.40
N TYR A 182 0.80 0.26 6.55
CA TYR A 182 0.99 -0.29 5.21
C TYR A 182 1.34 -1.78 5.24
N GLN A 183 2.17 -2.20 6.20
CA GLN A 183 2.44 -3.61 6.46
C GLN A 183 1.19 -4.36 6.93
N ALA A 184 0.45 -3.83 7.92
CA ALA A 184 -0.76 -4.44 8.47
C ALA A 184 -1.85 -4.67 7.42
N ILE A 185 -1.93 -3.84 6.38
CA ILE A 185 -2.87 -4.00 5.27
C ILE A 185 -2.33 -4.82 4.09
N GLY A 186 -1.10 -5.34 4.17
CA GLY A 186 -0.51 -6.19 3.12
C GLY A 186 0.17 -5.44 1.97
N TYR A 187 0.57 -4.20 2.19
CA TYR A 187 1.35 -3.37 1.26
C TYR A 187 2.65 -2.87 1.91
N PRO A 188 3.56 -3.76 2.34
CA PRO A 188 4.83 -3.34 2.92
C PRO A 188 5.58 -2.36 2.01
N VAL A 189 6.21 -1.37 2.64
CA VAL A 189 6.92 -0.29 1.95
C VAL A 189 8.40 -0.64 1.78
N TYR A 190 8.85 -0.74 0.54
CA TYR A 190 10.25 -0.96 0.18
C TYR A 190 10.70 0.13 -0.79
N GLY A 191 11.73 0.88 -0.39
CA GLY A 191 12.22 2.01 -1.15
C GLY A 191 11.10 3.04 -1.36
N PRO A 192 10.85 3.48 -2.60
CA PRO A 192 9.80 4.45 -2.91
C PRO A 192 8.42 3.80 -3.14
N ARG A 193 8.22 2.50 -2.88
CA ARG A 193 6.98 1.79 -3.26
C ARG A 193 6.34 1.02 -2.12
N ALA A 194 5.02 1.08 -2.06
CA ALA A 194 4.19 0.14 -1.33
C ALA A 194 3.79 -0.99 -2.28
N VAL A 195 4.14 -2.24 -1.95
CA VAL A 195 3.98 -3.38 -2.86
C VAL A 195 3.06 -4.41 -2.23
N ARG A 196 2.09 -4.90 -3.00
CA ARG A 196 1.19 -5.96 -2.54
C ARG A 196 1.99 -7.23 -2.22
N ILE A 197 1.78 -7.73 -1.02
CA ILE A 197 2.64 -8.74 -0.40
C ILE A 197 2.75 -10.06 -1.19
N ASP A 198 1.70 -10.50 -1.91
CA ASP A 198 1.75 -11.72 -2.73
C ASP A 198 2.67 -11.56 -3.96
N MET A 199 2.70 -10.38 -4.57
CA MET A 199 3.58 -10.12 -5.72
C MET A 199 5.01 -9.87 -5.26
N LEU A 200 5.19 -9.21 -4.12
CA LEU A 200 6.50 -9.11 -3.49
C LEU A 200 7.07 -10.49 -3.17
N ASP A 201 6.31 -11.34 -2.50
CA ASP A 201 6.74 -12.70 -2.15
C ASP A 201 7.10 -13.52 -3.40
N ARG A 202 6.34 -13.38 -4.48
CA ARG A 202 6.64 -14.03 -5.76
C ARG A 202 8.00 -13.60 -6.34
N VAL A 203 8.28 -12.30 -6.36
CA VAL A 203 9.58 -11.77 -6.83
C VAL A 203 10.71 -12.33 -5.96
N VAL A 204 10.53 -12.27 -4.65
CA VAL A 204 11.54 -12.71 -3.69
C VAL A 204 11.81 -14.20 -3.83
N VAL A 205 10.79 -15.05 -3.91
CA VAL A 205 10.97 -16.50 -4.11
C VAL A 205 11.77 -16.79 -5.39
N ASP A 206 11.40 -16.20 -6.53
CA ASP A 206 12.14 -16.41 -7.79
C ASP A 206 13.58 -15.87 -7.73
N LEU A 207 13.80 -14.77 -7.02
CA LEU A 207 15.12 -14.19 -6.77
C LEU A 207 16.00 -15.17 -5.97
N TYR A 208 15.47 -15.76 -4.90
CA TYR A 208 16.20 -16.75 -4.10
C TYR A 208 16.48 -18.03 -4.91
N ASP A 209 15.49 -18.52 -5.67
CA ASP A 209 15.61 -19.74 -6.48
C ASP A 209 16.60 -19.60 -7.65
N SER A 210 16.70 -18.40 -8.23
CA SER A 210 17.61 -18.13 -9.35
C SER A 210 19.00 -17.63 -8.94
N SER A 211 19.23 -17.42 -7.63
CA SER A 211 20.52 -16.99 -7.13
C SER A 211 21.59 -18.09 -7.23
N LYS A 212 22.81 -17.71 -7.63
CA LYS A 212 24.00 -18.58 -7.68
C LYS A 212 25.15 -17.86 -6.99
N ASP A 213 25.88 -18.56 -6.14
CA ASP A 213 27.01 -18.00 -5.39
C ASP A 213 26.68 -16.68 -4.67
N TRP A 214 25.47 -16.61 -4.09
CA TRP A 214 24.93 -15.41 -3.42
C TRP A 214 24.81 -14.19 -4.33
N LYS A 215 24.68 -14.41 -5.63
CA LYS A 215 24.48 -13.37 -6.63
C LYS A 215 23.28 -13.70 -7.49
N PHE A 216 22.54 -12.67 -7.88
CA PHE A 216 21.45 -12.80 -8.85
C PHE A 216 21.46 -11.61 -9.80
N GLN A 217 20.92 -11.81 -10.99
CA GLN A 217 20.69 -10.74 -11.94
C GLN A 217 19.23 -10.30 -11.84
N ALA A 218 18.98 -8.98 -11.78
CA ALA A 218 17.62 -8.48 -11.87
C ALA A 218 17.01 -8.88 -13.23
N LYS A 219 15.72 -9.23 -13.24
CA LYS A 219 15.00 -9.64 -14.46
C LYS A 219 13.94 -8.61 -14.81
N HIS A 220 13.69 -8.41 -16.10
CA HIS A 220 12.62 -7.50 -16.54
C HIS A 220 11.24 -7.96 -16.03
N GLN A 221 11.05 -9.27 -15.90
CA GLN A 221 9.87 -9.89 -15.29
C GLN A 221 9.54 -9.37 -13.88
N TYR A 222 10.54 -8.94 -13.10
CA TYR A 222 10.30 -8.35 -11.78
C TYR A 222 9.65 -6.97 -11.89
N CYS A 223 10.03 -6.16 -12.88
CA CYS A 223 9.36 -4.89 -13.17
C CYS A 223 7.89 -5.11 -13.55
N GLU A 224 7.61 -6.12 -14.37
CA GLU A 224 6.24 -6.48 -14.78
C GLU A 224 5.40 -6.93 -13.58
N TRP A 225 5.94 -7.83 -12.74
CA TRP A 225 5.24 -8.33 -11.55
C TRP A 225 5.03 -7.27 -10.48
N LEU A 226 5.90 -6.27 -10.39
CA LEU A 226 5.75 -5.16 -9.45
C LEU A 226 4.98 -3.98 -10.06
N GLY A 227 4.87 -3.88 -11.38
CA GLY A 227 4.33 -2.70 -12.04
C GLY A 227 5.16 -1.44 -11.78
N CYS A 228 6.50 -1.55 -11.86
CA CYS A 228 7.42 -0.46 -11.58
C CYS A 228 8.51 -0.30 -12.65
N THR A 229 9.21 0.83 -12.63
CA THR A 229 10.38 1.05 -13.50
C THR A 229 11.58 0.24 -13.02
N ILE A 230 12.60 0.12 -13.87
CA ILE A 230 13.86 -0.55 -13.50
C ILE A 230 14.56 0.18 -12.34
N ASP A 231 14.55 1.52 -12.35
CA ASP A 231 15.14 2.33 -11.27
C ASP A 231 14.43 2.08 -9.93
N ASP A 232 13.10 2.04 -9.95
CA ASP A 232 12.30 1.70 -8.76
C ASP A 232 12.60 0.28 -8.27
N LEU A 233 12.71 -0.70 -9.19
CA LEU A 233 13.06 -2.08 -8.85
C LEU A 233 14.39 -2.13 -8.10
N TYR A 234 15.42 -1.41 -8.56
CA TYR A 234 16.71 -1.38 -7.89
C TYR A 234 16.60 -0.79 -6.48
N LEU A 235 15.84 0.29 -6.30
CA LEU A 235 15.61 0.87 -4.98
C LEU A 235 14.83 -0.07 -4.05
N VAL A 236 13.87 -0.84 -4.58
CA VAL A 236 13.14 -1.88 -3.83
C VAL A 236 14.09 -3.00 -3.40
N LEU A 237 14.93 -3.52 -4.30
CA LEU A 237 15.92 -4.56 -4.00
C LEU A 237 16.95 -4.08 -2.95
N GLU A 238 17.43 -2.85 -3.06
CA GLU A 238 18.33 -2.23 -2.09
C GLU A 238 17.67 -2.03 -0.73
N ALA A 239 16.40 -1.62 -0.70
CA ALA A 239 15.62 -1.48 0.54
C ALA A 239 15.35 -2.83 1.22
N MET A 240 15.30 -3.92 0.45
CA MET A 240 15.29 -5.29 0.99
C MET A 240 16.68 -5.75 1.49
N GLY A 241 17.72 -4.93 1.36
CA GLY A 241 19.06 -5.21 1.84
C GLY A 241 19.97 -5.93 0.85
N HIS A 242 19.58 -6.04 -0.43
CA HIS A 242 20.46 -6.56 -1.48
C HIS A 242 21.45 -5.48 -1.93
N GLU A 243 22.69 -5.86 -2.19
CA GLU A 243 23.72 -4.90 -2.62
C GLU A 243 23.90 -4.94 -4.12
N ARG A 244 23.71 -3.80 -4.79
CA ARG A 244 23.93 -3.67 -6.23
C ARG A 244 25.41 -3.82 -6.57
N ILE A 245 25.71 -4.70 -7.51
CA ILE A 245 27.01 -4.84 -8.15
C ILE A 245 26.97 -3.99 -9.41
N GLN A 246 27.56 -2.81 -9.38
CA GLN A 246 27.73 -2.01 -10.59
C GLN A 246 28.66 -2.76 -11.55
N SER A 247 28.12 -3.22 -12.68
CA SER A 247 28.93 -3.75 -13.77
C SER A 247 29.58 -2.59 -14.52
N GLU A 248 30.91 -2.49 -14.48
CA GLU A 248 31.71 -1.55 -15.28
C GLU A 248 31.77 -1.93 -16.77
N VAL A 249 30.69 -2.50 -17.34
CA VAL A 249 30.66 -2.89 -18.75
C VAL A 249 30.03 -1.75 -19.55
N PRO A 250 30.77 -1.10 -20.48
CA PRO A 250 30.20 -0.10 -21.36
C PRO A 250 29.08 -0.73 -22.18
N VAL A 251 27.90 -0.12 -22.17
CA VAL A 251 26.76 -0.55 -22.99
C VAL A 251 27.13 -0.24 -24.44
N GLU A 252 27.46 -1.26 -25.24
CA GLU A 252 27.59 -1.11 -26.69
C GLU A 252 26.21 -0.78 -27.30
N GLU A 253 26.15 0.23 -28.16
CA GLU A 253 24.92 0.69 -28.82
C GLU A 253 24.31 -0.46 -29.65
N GLY A 254 23.20 -1.02 -29.16
CA GLY A 254 22.43 -2.07 -29.83
C GLY A 254 22.19 -3.34 -29.01
N ALA A 255 22.86 -3.52 -27.86
CA ALA A 255 22.55 -4.60 -26.93
C ALA A 255 21.38 -4.21 -26.01
N SER A 256 20.41 -5.11 -25.81
CA SER A 256 19.38 -4.94 -24.79
C SER A 256 20.05 -4.61 -23.45
N ALA A 257 19.72 -3.46 -22.85
CA ALA A 257 20.34 -3.01 -21.60
C ALA A 257 20.37 -4.15 -20.58
N GLN A 258 21.58 -4.66 -20.33
CA GLN A 258 21.76 -5.82 -19.46
C GLN A 258 21.51 -5.34 -18.03
N LEU A 259 20.49 -5.91 -17.37
CA LEU A 259 20.13 -5.52 -16.02
C LEU A 259 21.24 -5.87 -15.03
N ASP A 260 21.38 -5.02 -14.01
CA ASP A 260 22.42 -5.13 -13.00
C ASP A 260 22.33 -6.41 -12.15
N TRP A 261 23.51 -6.78 -11.64
CA TRP A 261 23.69 -7.87 -10.70
C TRP A 261 23.59 -7.37 -9.26
N PHE A 262 23.20 -8.25 -8.34
CA PHE A 262 23.04 -7.96 -6.92
C PHE A 262 23.64 -9.09 -6.08
N ASN A 263 24.24 -8.76 -4.94
CA ASN A 263 24.58 -9.71 -3.88
C ASN A 263 23.35 -9.95 -3.00
N LEU A 264 23.02 -11.22 -2.82
CA LEU A 264 22.01 -11.72 -1.91
C LEU A 264 22.54 -11.71 -0.48
N ARG A 265 21.90 -10.96 0.42
CA ARG A 265 22.15 -11.05 1.87
C ARG A 265 21.06 -11.89 2.54
N ARG A 266 21.45 -12.83 3.41
CA ARG A 266 20.54 -13.48 4.38
C ARG A 266 20.58 -12.70 5.70
N GLY A 267 19.41 -12.28 6.20
CA GLY A 267 19.19 -12.10 7.64
C GLY A 267 19.00 -10.66 8.16
N LYS A 268 18.00 -10.53 9.06
CA LYS A 268 17.52 -9.37 9.84
C LYS A 268 17.18 -8.11 9.04
N MET A 269 16.06 -8.18 8.34
CA MET A 269 15.32 -7.01 7.88
C MET A 269 14.33 -6.55 8.97
N SER A 270 14.86 -6.08 10.11
CA SER A 270 14.06 -5.25 11.02
C SER A 270 14.23 -3.80 10.57
N GLY A 271 13.11 -3.11 10.36
CA GLY A 271 13.07 -1.78 9.80
C GLY A 271 13.99 -0.79 10.50
N GLU A 272 15.00 -0.33 9.79
CA GLU A 272 15.51 1.03 9.82
C GLU A 272 16.45 1.16 8.62
N ALA A 273 15.90 1.66 7.52
CA ALA A 273 16.74 2.09 6.41
C ALA A 273 17.66 3.19 6.95
N LYS A 274 18.96 2.90 7.08
CA LYS A 274 19.95 3.95 7.35
C LYS A 274 19.77 5.03 6.29
N GLU A 275 19.31 6.21 6.70
CA GLU A 275 19.28 7.39 5.85
C GLU A 275 20.69 7.59 5.28
N LYS A 276 20.88 7.29 4.00
CA LYS A 276 22.07 7.73 3.29
C LYS A 276 21.97 9.25 3.23
N LYS A 277 22.74 9.94 4.08
CA LYS A 277 22.91 11.40 4.00
C LYS A 277 23.33 11.75 2.58
N VAL A 278 22.41 12.32 1.81
CA VAL A 278 22.72 12.92 0.51
C VAL A 278 23.71 14.05 0.79
N PHE A 279 24.96 13.84 0.38
CA PHE A 279 26.01 14.82 0.52
C PHE A 279 25.75 15.94 -0.49
N VAL A 280 24.94 16.92 -0.10
CA VAL A 280 24.79 18.16 -0.86
C VAL A 280 26.16 18.86 -0.82
N LYS A 281 26.83 18.92 -1.97
CA LYS A 281 28.05 19.74 -2.15
C LYS A 281 27.69 21.17 -1.75
N LYS A 282 28.22 21.60 -0.60
CA LYS A 282 28.14 22.98 -0.14
C LYS A 282 29.05 23.80 -1.04
N ASP A 283 28.47 24.64 -1.90
CA ASP A 283 29.22 25.67 -2.60
C ASP A 283 29.89 26.60 -1.56
N LYS A 284 31.21 26.72 -1.66
CA LYS A 284 32.00 27.63 -0.83
C LYS A 284 31.61 29.08 -1.15
N PRO A 285 31.29 29.92 -0.16
CA PRO A 285 31.14 31.35 -0.42
C PRO A 285 32.52 31.93 -0.75
N LYS A 286 32.65 32.52 -1.95
CA LYS A 286 33.83 33.28 -2.35
C LYS A 286 33.96 34.51 -1.46
N ALA A 287 35.15 34.67 -0.88
CA ALA A 287 35.54 35.78 -0.02
C ALA A 287 35.35 37.15 -0.69
N ALA A 288 34.95 38.11 0.13
CA ALA A 288 34.75 39.51 -0.20
C ALA A 288 35.99 40.15 -0.84
N ALA A 289 35.84 40.67 -2.05
CA ALA A 289 36.79 41.57 -2.67
C ALA A 289 36.31 43.02 -2.49
N LYS A 290 37.24 43.86 -2.03
CA LYS A 290 37.10 45.23 -1.56
C LYS A 290 36.45 46.19 -2.58
N LEU A 291 35.57 47.02 -2.03
CA LEU A 291 35.05 48.26 -2.60
C LEU A 291 36.20 49.23 -2.93
N LYS A 292 36.27 49.71 -4.18
CA LYS A 292 36.83 51.03 -4.51
C LYS A 292 35.91 51.77 -5.47
N SER A 293 35.61 53.00 -5.06
CA SER A 293 34.71 53.99 -5.61
C SER A 293 35.04 54.50 -7.01
N LYS A 294 34.02 54.76 -7.85
CA LYS A 294 33.92 55.97 -8.70
C LYS A 294 32.45 56.28 -9.07
N LYS A 295 32.19 57.59 -9.14
CA LYS A 295 30.91 58.35 -9.14
C LYS A 295 30.06 58.23 -10.44
N PRO A 296 28.80 58.76 -10.44
CA PRO A 296 27.67 58.27 -11.24
C PRO A 296 27.43 59.02 -12.56
N SER A 297 26.72 58.37 -13.50
CA SER A 297 26.04 59.04 -14.61
C SER A 297 24.61 58.51 -14.81
N LYS A 298 23.75 59.45 -15.23
CA LYS A 298 22.27 59.53 -15.21
C LYS A 298 21.49 58.50 -16.09
N PRO A 299 20.14 58.46 -15.97
CA PRO A 299 19.31 57.27 -16.23
C PRO A 299 18.73 57.21 -17.65
N SER A 300 18.43 56.00 -18.14
CA SER A 300 17.56 55.78 -19.29
C SER A 300 16.41 54.82 -18.95
N LYS A 301 15.20 55.29 -19.31
CA LYS A 301 13.85 54.77 -19.06
C LYS A 301 13.55 53.35 -19.63
N PRO A 302 12.44 52.72 -19.21
CA PRO A 302 12.20 51.28 -19.32
C PRO A 302 11.66 50.88 -20.69
N LYS A 303 11.97 49.65 -21.13
CA LYS A 303 11.24 48.98 -22.21
C LYS A 303 10.42 47.83 -21.61
N GLY A 304 9.11 47.90 -21.84
CA GLY A 304 8.10 46.98 -21.35
C GLY A 304 8.15 45.58 -22.00
N PRO A 305 7.18 44.72 -21.64
CA PRO A 305 7.25 43.29 -21.87
C PRO A 305 6.95 42.93 -23.33
N VAL A 306 7.75 42.03 -23.91
CA VAL A 306 7.47 41.42 -25.20
C VAL A 306 6.64 40.16 -24.95
N THR A 307 5.36 40.26 -25.28
CA THR A 307 4.41 39.15 -25.39
C THR A 307 4.69 38.36 -26.68
N HIS A 308 4.96 37.06 -26.58
CA HIS A 308 4.93 36.17 -27.74
C HIS A 308 3.50 35.66 -27.97
N SER A 309 2.82 36.23 -28.96
CA SER A 309 1.56 35.74 -29.50
C SER A 309 1.81 34.58 -30.45
N PHE A 310 1.33 33.37 -30.11
CA PHE A 310 1.24 32.25 -31.04
C PHE A 310 -0.02 32.41 -31.90
N THR A 311 0.17 32.50 -33.21
CA THR A 311 -0.91 32.58 -34.20
C THR A 311 -1.14 31.19 -34.77
N VAL A 312 -2.33 30.62 -34.60
CA VAL A 312 -2.75 29.37 -35.22
C VAL A 312 -3.23 29.67 -36.64
N LYS A 313 -2.52 29.10 -37.63
CA LYS A 313 -2.95 29.08 -39.03
C LYS A 313 -3.95 27.94 -39.19
N GLY A 314 -5.16 28.27 -39.65
CA GLY A 314 -6.18 27.28 -39.96
C GLY A 314 -5.91 26.59 -41.30
N ASP A 315 -6.21 25.30 -41.35
CA ASP A 315 -6.46 24.56 -42.59
C ASP A 315 -7.88 23.98 -42.55
N GLN A 316 -8.55 24.10 -43.69
CA GLN A 316 -9.93 23.73 -43.92
C GLN A 316 -10.10 22.21 -44.15
N LYS A 317 -11.17 21.68 -43.54
CA LYS A 317 -12.11 20.66 -44.03
C LYS A 317 -11.55 19.40 -44.73
N ASP A 318 -11.75 18.26 -44.04
CA ASP A 318 -12.52 17.16 -44.64
C ASP A 318 -13.35 16.47 -43.54
N GLN A 319 -14.68 16.60 -43.61
CA GLN A 319 -15.62 15.97 -42.69
C GLN A 319 -16.51 15.02 -43.50
N SER A 320 -16.07 13.77 -43.65
CA SER A 320 -16.92 12.69 -44.12
C SER A 320 -16.60 11.38 -43.40
N SER A 321 -16.82 11.35 -42.09
CA SER A 321 -17.09 10.13 -41.31
C SER A 321 -17.37 10.50 -39.85
N SER A 322 -18.54 11.10 -39.59
CA SER A 322 -19.03 11.28 -38.22
C SER A 322 -20.27 10.41 -38.00
N PRO A 323 -20.33 9.56 -36.95
CA PRO A 323 -21.37 8.54 -36.78
C PRO A 323 -22.75 9.07 -36.39
N PHE A 324 -22.92 10.39 -36.28
CA PHE A 324 -24.12 11.03 -35.70
C PHE A 324 -25.14 11.55 -36.73
N ALA A 325 -24.91 11.35 -38.03
CA ALA A 325 -25.82 11.79 -39.10
C ALA A 325 -27.17 11.03 -39.16
N VAL A 326 -27.35 9.98 -38.36
CA VAL A 326 -28.54 9.11 -38.41
C VAL A 326 -29.71 9.62 -37.55
N LEU A 327 -29.49 10.57 -36.64
CA LEU A 327 -30.54 11.04 -35.73
C LEU A 327 -31.40 12.20 -36.28
N GLU A 328 -31.00 12.83 -37.38
CA GLU A 328 -31.71 13.99 -37.92
C GLU A 328 -32.85 13.63 -38.90
N SER A 329 -32.90 12.38 -39.37
CA SER A 329 -33.94 11.89 -40.31
C SER A 329 -35.22 11.35 -39.65
N LEU A 330 -35.30 11.33 -38.31
CA LEU A 330 -36.46 10.80 -37.57
C LEU A 330 -37.44 11.86 -37.03
N LYS A 331 -37.28 13.14 -37.40
CA LYS A 331 -38.17 14.24 -36.96
C LYS A 331 -39.17 14.76 -38.01
N LYS A 332 -39.34 14.04 -39.13
CA LYS A 332 -40.43 14.30 -40.09
C LYS A 332 -41.12 13.00 -40.47
N LYS A 333 -42.06 12.56 -39.62
CA LYS A 333 -43.27 11.84 -40.04
C LYS A 333 -44.34 11.99 -38.98
#